data_AF-A0A2T5IVP3-F1
#
_entry.id   AF-A0A2T5IVP3-F1
#
_cell.length_a   1.000
_cell.length_b   1.000
_cell.length_c   1.000
_cell.angle_alpha   90.00
_cell.angle_beta   90.00
_cell.angle_gamma   90.00
#
_symmetry.space_group_name_H-M   'P 1'
#
loop_
_entity.id
_entity.type
_entity.pdbx_description
1 polymer ?
#
loop_
_entity_poly.entity_id
_entity_poly.type
_entity_poly.pdbx_seq_one_letter_code
_entity_poly.pdbx_strand_id
1 'polypeptide(L)'
;MLKIITTALLLSLGLSAANADGLYRDLKIKGLTYRAVGKAICYNTKISVNDEMVDASIQGQLQEVRGRDLHVLVNTIKAAENPPSVLVMDNVAFSSGEIVWTKNEGWFVCEGNRSL
;
A
#
# COMPACT_ATOMS: atom_id res chain seq x y z
N MET A 1 -34.64 53.26 20.82
CA MET A 1 -33.24 53.05 21.26
C MET A 1 -33.00 51.56 21.42
N LEU A 2 -31.78 51.14 21.08
CA LEU A 2 -31.10 49.87 21.37
C LEU A 2 -31.48 48.60 20.59
N LYS A 3 -30.52 48.20 19.74
CA LYS A 3 -30.36 46.91 19.07
C LYS A 3 -29.91 45.85 20.07
N ILE A 4 -30.39 44.61 19.96
CA ILE A 4 -29.62 43.42 20.32
C ILE A 4 -29.79 42.39 19.22
N ILE A 5 -28.68 42.14 18.52
CA ILE A 5 -28.47 41.06 17.57
C ILE A 5 -27.97 39.88 18.41
N THR A 6 -28.64 38.74 18.33
CA THR A 6 -28.08 37.48 18.87
C THR A 6 -28.05 36.45 17.76
N THR A 7 -26.97 36.50 16.99
CA THR A 7 -26.47 35.39 16.17
C THR A 7 -26.13 34.21 17.08
N ALA A 8 -26.83 33.10 16.95
CA ALA A 8 -26.46 31.83 17.58
C ALA A 8 -26.22 30.77 16.50
N LEU A 9 -24.94 30.71 16.11
CA LEU A 9 -24.15 29.52 15.84
C LEU A 9 -24.80 28.41 14.99
N LEU A 10 -24.50 28.42 13.69
CA LEU A 10 -24.50 27.20 12.89
C LEU A 10 -23.48 26.22 13.50
N LEU A 11 -23.94 25.14 14.13
CA LEU A 11 -23.11 23.95 14.27
C LEU A 11 -23.04 23.25 12.90
N SER A 12 -22.11 23.70 12.07
CA SER A 12 -21.58 22.86 11.01
C SER A 12 -20.90 21.66 11.68
N LEU A 13 -21.61 20.53 11.75
CA LEU A 13 -20.99 19.22 11.89
C LEU A 13 -20.12 19.03 10.66
N GLY A 14 -18.88 19.50 10.74
CA GLY A 14 -17.84 19.10 9.82
C GLY A 14 -17.71 17.60 9.96
N LEU A 15 -18.28 16.84 9.04
CA LEU A 15 -17.70 15.57 8.66
C LEU A 15 -16.29 15.91 8.18
N SER A 16 -15.31 15.87 9.08
CA SER A 16 -13.95 15.60 8.67
C SER A 16 -13.96 14.17 8.14
N ALA A 17 -14.32 14.02 6.87
CA ALA A 17 -13.77 12.96 6.06
C ALA A 17 -12.27 13.13 6.21
N ALA A 18 -11.67 12.32 7.10
CA ALA A 18 -10.24 12.15 7.12
C ALA A 18 -9.88 11.77 5.69
N ASN A 19 -9.23 12.70 5.00
CA ASN A 19 -8.66 12.41 3.70
C ASN A 19 -7.79 11.19 3.94
N ALA A 20 -8.19 10.04 3.39
CA ALA A 20 -7.31 8.92 3.19
C ALA A 20 -6.28 9.43 2.18
N ASP A 21 -5.28 10.15 2.69
CA ASP A 21 -4.20 10.74 1.92
C ASP A 21 -3.40 9.58 1.31
N GLY A 22 -3.83 9.15 0.14
CA GLY A 22 -2.96 8.71 -0.95
C GLY A 22 -2.17 7.43 -0.72
N LEU A 23 -2.81 6.32 -0.35
CA LEU A 23 -2.21 4.98 -0.52
C LEU A 23 -2.25 4.49 -1.98
N TYR A 24 -3.15 5.06 -2.79
CA TYR A 24 -3.26 4.82 -4.23
C TYR A 24 -2.70 6.02 -4.99
N ARG A 25 -1.39 5.98 -5.28
CA ARG A 25 -0.86 6.84 -6.35
C ARG A 25 -1.31 6.23 -7.67
N ASP A 26 -2.20 6.91 -8.39
CA ASP A 26 -2.46 6.71 -9.84
C ASP A 26 -1.24 7.08 -10.71
N LEU A 27 -0.02 6.91 -10.20
CA LEU A 27 1.12 6.85 -11.07
C LEU A 27 1.01 5.54 -11.83
N LYS A 28 1.00 5.62 -13.17
CA LYS A 28 1.49 4.51 -13.99
C LYS A 28 2.92 4.23 -13.54
N ILE A 29 3.07 3.35 -12.55
CA ILE A 29 4.37 2.87 -12.08
C ILE A 29 4.92 2.10 -13.28
N LYS A 30 5.86 2.73 -14.00
CA LYS A 30 6.65 2.02 -15.00
C LYS A 30 7.35 0.91 -14.22
N GLY A 31 7.13 -0.35 -14.64
CA GLY A 31 7.67 -1.52 -13.96
C GLY A 31 9.17 -1.37 -13.64
N LEU A 32 9.60 -2.06 -12.59
CA LEU A 32 10.98 -2.06 -12.13
C LEU A 32 11.92 -2.54 -13.23
N THR A 33 13.13 -1.97 -13.24
CA THR A 33 14.19 -2.35 -14.18
C THR A 33 15.36 -2.97 -13.42
N TYR A 34 16.32 -3.54 -14.14
CA TYR A 34 17.55 -4.09 -13.56
C TYR A 34 18.31 -3.11 -12.63
N ARG A 35 18.10 -1.79 -12.77
CA ARG A 35 18.67 -0.75 -11.90
C ARG A 35 18.11 -0.76 -10.46
N ALA A 36 16.99 -1.45 -10.24
CA ALA A 36 16.39 -1.61 -8.93
C ALA A 36 16.81 -2.92 -8.22
N VAL A 37 17.54 -3.81 -8.90
CA VAL A 37 18.07 -5.04 -8.28
C VAL A 37 18.94 -4.67 -7.07
N GLY A 38 18.76 -5.38 -5.97
CA GLY A 38 19.41 -5.09 -4.70
C GLY A 38 18.74 -3.96 -3.90
N LYS A 39 17.58 -3.44 -4.31
CA LYS A 39 16.78 -2.51 -3.51
C LYS A 39 15.60 -3.19 -2.84
N ALA A 40 15.14 -2.58 -1.76
CA ALA A 40 13.84 -2.89 -1.17
C ALA A 40 12.72 -2.40 -2.11
N ILE A 41 11.77 -3.28 -2.39
CA ILE A 41 10.62 -3.02 -3.24
C ILE A 41 9.33 -3.34 -2.49
N CYS A 42 8.30 -2.57 -2.82
CA CYS A 42 7.02 -2.57 -2.16
C CYS A 42 5.92 -2.83 -3.20
N TYR A 43 4.90 -3.57 -2.80
CA TYR A 43 3.66 -3.74 -3.53
C TYR A 43 2.51 -3.44 -2.58
N ASN A 44 1.75 -2.38 -2.86
CA ASN A 44 0.58 -2.03 -2.07
C ASN A 44 -0.66 -2.66 -2.69
N THR A 45 -1.53 -3.20 -1.85
CA THR A 45 -2.74 -3.90 -2.24
C THR A 45 -3.83 -3.71 -1.19
N LYS A 46 -5.01 -4.25 -1.45
CA LYS A 46 -6.08 -4.37 -0.46
C LYS A 46 -6.46 -5.83 -0.30
N ILE A 47 -6.74 -6.24 0.93
CA ILE A 47 -7.16 -7.59 1.28
C ILE A 47 -8.47 -7.54 2.03
N SER A 48 -9.28 -8.60 1.92
CA SER A 48 -10.48 -8.74 2.73
C SER A 48 -10.15 -9.47 4.03
N VAL A 49 -10.42 -8.84 5.16
CA VAL A 49 -10.28 -9.40 6.50
C VAL A 49 -11.60 -9.15 7.23
N ASN A 50 -12.26 -10.21 7.70
CA ASN A 50 -13.57 -10.13 8.38
C ASN A 50 -14.62 -9.30 7.62
N ASP A 51 -14.74 -9.52 6.30
CA ASP A 51 -15.64 -8.80 5.39
C ASP A 51 -15.33 -7.30 5.19
N GLU A 52 -14.19 -6.81 5.70
CA GLU A 52 -13.71 -5.45 5.48
C GLU A 52 -12.49 -5.42 4.55
N MET A 53 -12.43 -4.42 3.66
CA MET A 53 -11.29 -4.20 2.78
C MET A 53 -10.25 -3.33 3.47
N VAL A 54 -9.12 -3.93 3.84
CA VAL A 54 -8.02 -3.25 4.53
C VAL A 54 -6.79 -3.11 3.63
N ASP A 55 -6.01 -2.06 3.86
CA ASP A 55 -4.77 -1.85 3.13
C ASP A 55 -3.68 -2.83 3.60
N ALA A 56 -2.94 -3.37 2.63
CA ALA A 56 -1.82 -4.27 2.85
C ALA A 56 -0.65 -3.92 1.94
N SER A 57 0.55 -4.34 2.34
CA SER A 57 1.78 -4.12 1.60
C SER A 57 2.72 -5.31 1.73
N ILE A 58 3.28 -5.73 0.61
CA ILE A 58 4.36 -6.71 0.56
C ILE A 58 5.65 -5.94 0.39
N GLN A 59 6.58 -6.14 1.30
CA GLN A 59 7.92 -5.59 1.18
C GLN A 59 8.90 -6.75 0.94
N GLY A 60 9.68 -6.63 -0.12
CA GLY A 60 10.69 -7.61 -0.50
C GLY A 60 11.98 -6.97 -0.98
N GLN A 61 12.98 -7.80 -1.21
CA GLN A 61 14.25 -7.43 -1.82
C GLN A 61 14.26 -7.94 -3.26
N LEU A 62 14.45 -7.03 -4.23
CA LEU A 62 14.51 -7.40 -5.64
C LEU A 62 15.81 -8.14 -5.96
N GLN A 63 15.71 -9.40 -6.40
CA GLN A 63 16.85 -10.26 -6.75
C GLN A 63 17.15 -10.21 -8.26
N GLU A 64 16.11 -10.21 -9.10
CA GLU A 64 16.27 -10.28 -10.56
C GLU A 64 15.06 -9.67 -11.28
N VAL A 65 15.27 -9.13 -12.49
CA VAL A 65 14.21 -8.69 -13.40
C VAL A 65 14.34 -9.43 -14.73
N ARG A 66 13.28 -10.14 -15.16
CA ARG A 66 13.19 -10.84 -16.45
C ARG A 66 12.02 -10.32 -17.27
N GLY A 67 12.22 -9.18 -17.92
CA GLY A 67 11.18 -8.55 -18.73
C GLY A 67 9.95 -8.18 -17.90
N ARG A 68 8.90 -9.00 -17.97
CA ARG A 68 7.63 -8.78 -17.24
C ARG A 68 7.59 -9.43 -15.86
N ASP A 69 8.63 -10.19 -15.49
CA ASP A 69 8.67 -10.92 -14.22
C ASP A 69 9.79 -10.39 -13.31
N LEU A 70 9.56 -10.50 -12.00
CA LEU A 70 10.45 -10.14 -10.92
C LEU A 70 10.72 -11.36 -10.05
N HIS A 71 11.97 -11.50 -9.62
CA HIS A 71 12.37 -12.46 -8.61
C HIS A 71 12.56 -11.70 -7.29
N VAL A 72 11.76 -12.03 -6.29
CA VAL A 72 11.65 -11.23 -5.06
C VAL A 72 11.85 -12.13 -3.85
N LEU A 73 12.78 -11.76 -2.97
CA LEU A 73 12.84 -12.30 -1.61
C LEU A 73 11.87 -11.51 -0.74
N VAL A 74 10.81 -12.16 -0.25
CA VAL A 74 9.79 -11.52 0.58
C VAL A 74 10.34 -11.32 1.99
N ASN A 75 10.42 -10.07 2.45
CA ASN A 75 10.94 -9.74 3.77
C ASN A 75 9.81 -9.65 4.81
N THR A 76 8.68 -9.04 4.45
CA THR A 76 7.55 -8.87 5.36
C THR A 76 6.25 -8.61 4.59
N ILE A 77 5.14 -8.98 5.21
CA ILE A 77 3.78 -8.66 4.78
C ILE A 77 3.19 -7.80 5.89
N LYS A 78 2.70 -6.62 5.51
CA LYS A 78 2.07 -5.66 6.42
C LYS A 78 0.60 -5.52 6.04
N ALA A 79 -0.27 -5.37 7.02
CA ALA A 79 -1.66 -5.00 6.86
C ALA A 79 -2.04 -4.02 7.98
N ALA A 80 -3.03 -3.16 7.75
CA ALA A 80 -3.54 -2.23 8.75
C ALA A 80 -4.02 -2.96 10.03
N GLU A 81 -4.58 -4.16 9.87
CA GLU A 81 -5.01 -5.04 10.96
C GLU A 81 -4.61 -6.49 10.65
N ASN A 82 -4.05 -7.20 11.65
CA ASN A 82 -3.67 -8.62 11.62
C ASN A 82 -3.13 -9.12 10.26
N PRO A 83 -1.83 -8.89 9.95
CA PRO A 83 -1.28 -9.30 8.67
C PRO A 83 -1.37 -10.83 8.48
N PRO A 84 -1.82 -11.30 7.31
CA PRO A 84 -1.87 -12.74 7.04
C PRO A 84 -0.45 -13.30 6.92
N SER A 85 -0.27 -14.56 7.33
CA SER A 85 1.00 -15.28 7.16
C SER A 85 1.31 -15.60 5.70
N VAL A 86 0.26 -15.73 4.89
CA VAL A 86 0.33 -15.95 3.44
C VAL A 86 -0.62 -14.97 2.77
N LEU A 87 -0.11 -14.18 1.83
CA LEU A 87 -0.92 -13.32 0.97
C LEU A 87 -0.92 -13.90 -0.44
N VAL A 88 -2.09 -14.14 -1.03
CA VAL A 88 -2.20 -14.60 -2.42
C VAL A 88 -2.64 -13.46 -3.31
N MET A 89 -1.86 -13.14 -4.34
CA MET A 89 -2.20 -12.16 -5.37
C MET A 89 -1.81 -12.68 -6.73
N ASP A 90 -2.64 -12.47 -7.75
CA ASP A 90 -2.32 -12.87 -9.13
C ASP A 90 -1.89 -14.35 -9.27
N ASN A 91 -2.47 -15.23 -8.44
CA ASN A 91 -2.13 -16.66 -8.31
C ASN A 91 -0.71 -16.96 -7.78
N VAL A 92 -0.06 -15.99 -7.13
CA VAL A 92 1.22 -16.15 -6.43
C VAL A 92 0.98 -16.04 -4.93
N ALA A 93 1.46 -17.01 -4.17
CA ALA A 93 1.47 -16.96 -2.71
C ALA A 93 2.76 -16.28 -2.24
N PHE A 94 2.63 -15.31 -1.34
CA PHE A 94 3.72 -14.59 -0.73
C PHE A 94 3.75 -14.91 0.76
N SER A 95 4.91 -15.34 1.24
CA SER A 95 5.18 -15.55 2.67
C SER A 95 6.55 -15.02 3.04
N SER A 96 6.68 -14.52 4.27
CA SER A 96 7.95 -13.97 4.77
C SER A 96 9.08 -15.01 4.71
N GLY A 97 10.21 -14.63 4.12
CA GLY A 97 11.38 -15.48 3.93
C GLY A 97 11.40 -16.28 2.62
N GLU A 98 10.31 -16.26 1.84
CA GLU A 98 10.25 -16.99 0.57
C GLU A 98 10.79 -16.17 -0.60
N ILE A 99 11.32 -16.87 -1.60
CA ILE A 99 11.71 -16.29 -2.87
C ILE A 99 10.67 -16.69 -3.92
N VAL A 100 10.08 -15.68 -4.57
CA VAL A 100 8.96 -15.88 -5.50
C VAL A 100 9.20 -15.18 -6.84
N TRP A 101 8.64 -15.74 -7.90
CA TRP A 101 8.48 -15.06 -9.18
C TRP A 101 7.10 -14.39 -9.22
N THR A 102 7.06 -13.10 -9.56
CA THR A 102 5.83 -12.31 -9.65
C THR A 102 5.88 -11.37 -10.84
N LYS A 103 4.74 -10.83 -11.26
CA LYS A 103 4.70 -9.82 -12.31
C LYS A 103 5.38 -8.53 -11.85
N ASN A 104 5.97 -7.83 -12.80
CA ASN A 104 6.64 -6.55 -12.60
C ASN A 104 5.68 -5.35 -12.46
N GLU A 105 4.40 -5.56 -12.74
CA GLU A 105 3.39 -4.54 -12.60
C GLU A 105 3.07 -4.27 -11.12
N GLY A 106 2.83 -3.01 -10.76
CA GLY A 106 2.43 -2.60 -9.40
C GLY A 106 3.56 -2.51 -8.36
N TRP A 107 4.72 -3.13 -8.62
CA TRP A 107 5.89 -3.02 -7.75
C TRP A 107 6.64 -1.71 -7.93
N PHE A 108 7.11 -1.13 -6.82
CA PHE A 108 7.93 0.08 -6.81
C PHE A 108 9.06 -0.03 -5.78
N VAL A 109 10.12 0.78 -5.92
CA VAL A 109 11.16 0.87 -4.89
C VAL A 109 10.57 1.56 -3.66
N CYS A 110 10.68 0.94 -2.49
CA CYS A 110 10.14 1.52 -1.26
C CYS A 110 10.83 2.88 -0.99
N GLU A 111 10.04 3.94 -0.75
CA GLU A 111 10.57 5.20 -0.23
C GLU A 111 10.77 5.07 1.29
N GLY A 112 11.89 5.56 1.82
CA GLY A 112 12.26 5.38 3.23
C GLY A 112 11.16 5.86 4.19
N ASN A 113 10.75 4.97 5.11
CA ASN A 113 9.80 5.18 6.21
C ASN A 113 8.61 6.10 5.88
N ARG A 114 7.62 5.58 5.15
CA ARG A 114 6.24 5.98 5.39
C ARG A 114 5.50 4.80 5.99
N SER A 115 5.24 4.92 7.28
CA SER A 115 4.28 4.13 8.03
C SER A 115 2.99 4.02 7.23
N LEU A 116 2.39 2.82 7.23
CA LEU A 116 0.98 2.65 6.88
C LEU A 116 0.12 3.58 7.73
#